data_AF-A0A535AWB5-F1
#
_entry.id   AF-A0A535AWB5-F1
#
_cell.length_a   1.000
_cell.length_b   1.000
_cell.length_c   1.000
_cell.angle_alpha   90.00
_cell.angle_beta   90.00
_cell.angle_gamma   90.00
#
_symmetry.space_group_name_H-M   'P 1'
#
loop_
_entity.id
_entity.type
_entity.pdbx_description
1 polymer ?
#
loop_
_entity_poly.entity_id
_entity_poly.type
_entity_poly.pdbx_seq_one_letter_code
_entity_poly.pdbx_strand_id
1 'polypeptide(L)'
;MKTVYFLAGVSLTILLAGCATIRGSGDVDQGRQALLEGHYQRALRLFQDAEQIDPTYVYGTELRGGVSSYLGRTQYLTGNYTQARQILEKALSQHKSDNVARLYLGLTLYRLGDQKAGLANIQRGMQGIYNWLQYINTNFRFDFGKDWDENGTIRGGIKSDLAMISSGKINGPQLVADGERLGIGIEQEENDFRIQDLRS
;
A
#
# COMPACT_ATOMS: atom_id res chain seq x y z
N MET A 1 8.15 36.68 45.32
CA MET A 1 7.23 35.53 45.18
C MET A 1 7.04 35.29 43.69
N LYS A 2 7.52 34.16 43.16
CA LYS A 2 7.44 33.80 41.73
C LYS A 2 6.25 32.88 41.52
N THR A 3 5.20 33.36 40.87
CA THR A 3 4.02 32.56 40.55
C THR A 3 4.31 31.74 39.30
N VAL A 4 4.07 30.44 39.40
CA VAL A 4 4.29 29.41 38.39
C VAL A 4 3.21 29.53 37.29
N TYR A 5 3.62 29.80 36.06
CA TYR A 5 2.79 29.64 34.85
C TYR A 5 3.47 28.60 33.96
N PHE A 6 3.21 27.30 34.17
CA PHE A 6 3.79 26.27 33.30
C PHE A 6 2.89 25.04 33.01
N LEU A 7 1.66 24.98 33.53
CA LEU A 7 0.81 23.78 33.40
C LEU A 7 -0.35 23.91 32.38
N ALA A 8 -0.71 25.12 31.95
CA ALA A 8 -1.82 25.31 30.99
C ALA A 8 -1.41 25.09 29.52
N GLY A 9 -0.12 25.30 29.17
CA GLY A 9 0.36 25.15 27.79
C GLY A 9 0.53 23.69 27.34
N VAL A 10 0.79 22.77 28.28
CA VAL A 10 1.02 21.34 27.97
C VAL A 10 -0.30 20.60 27.68
N SER A 11 -1.43 21.01 28.28
CA SER A 11 -2.70 20.33 28.04
C SER A 11 -3.33 20.68 26.68
N LEU A 12 -3.12 21.91 26.18
CA LEU A 12 -3.70 22.34 24.90
C LEU A 12 -2.96 21.74 23.69
N THR A 13 -1.65 21.51 23.79
CA THR A 13 -0.85 20.89 22.72
C THR A 13 -1.15 19.40 22.56
N ILE A 14 -1.43 18.68 23.66
CA ILE A 14 -1.80 17.25 23.63
C ILE A 14 -3.18 17.06 22.97
N LEU A 15 -4.15 17.93 23.25
CA LEU A 15 -5.49 17.86 22.65
C LEU A 15 -5.47 18.15 21.13
N LEU A 16 -4.66 19.11 20.68
CA LEU A 16 -4.52 19.44 19.26
C LEU A 16 -3.80 18.33 18.47
N ALA A 17 -2.78 17.69 19.06
CA ALA A 17 -2.11 16.55 18.45
C ALA A 17 -3.07 15.35 18.32
N GLY A 18 -3.93 15.11 19.32
CA GLY A 18 -4.94 14.05 19.28
C GLY A 18 -6.00 14.23 18.18
N CYS A 19 -6.44 15.47 17.91
CA CYS A 19 -7.38 15.71 16.81
C CYS A 19 -6.74 15.56 15.42
N ALA A 20 -5.46 15.88 15.28
CA ALA A 20 -4.73 15.73 14.03
C ALA A 20 -4.54 14.24 13.68
N THR A 21 -4.11 13.42 14.63
CA THR A 21 -3.92 11.96 14.39
C THR A 21 -5.22 11.25 14.02
N ILE A 22 -6.33 11.57 14.68
CA ILE A 22 -7.67 11.02 14.36
C ILE A 22 -8.10 11.40 12.92
N ARG A 23 -7.80 12.63 12.49
CA ARG A 23 -8.09 13.07 11.12
C ARG A 23 -7.23 12.34 10.09
N GLY A 24 -5.93 12.22 10.33
CA GLY A 24 -4.99 11.53 9.44
C GLY A 24 -5.37 10.05 9.21
N SER A 25 -5.72 9.32 10.27
CA SER A 25 -6.18 7.93 10.11
C SER A 25 -7.51 7.83 9.36
N GLY A 26 -8.45 8.76 9.61
CA GLY A 26 -9.73 8.79 8.91
C GLY A 26 -9.63 9.13 7.42
N ASP A 27 -8.65 9.95 7.04
CA ASP A 27 -8.37 10.27 5.64
C ASP A 27 -7.76 9.06 4.91
N VAL A 28 -6.93 8.24 5.58
CA VAL A 28 -6.42 7.00 5.00
C VAL A 28 -7.54 6.00 4.75
N ASP A 29 -8.44 5.78 5.71
CA ASP A 29 -9.58 4.86 5.54
C ASP A 29 -10.46 5.28 4.35
N GLN A 30 -10.83 6.55 4.28
CA GLN A 30 -11.61 7.08 3.16
C GLN A 30 -10.84 7.00 1.84
N GLY A 31 -9.52 7.24 1.87
CA GLY A 31 -8.66 7.15 0.70
C GLY A 31 -8.62 5.73 0.15
N ARG A 32 -8.54 4.72 1.03
CA ARG A 32 -8.60 3.30 0.66
C ARG A 32 -9.93 2.91 0.05
N GLN A 33 -11.05 3.37 0.62
CA GLN A 33 -12.37 3.12 0.03
C GLN A 33 -12.48 3.77 -1.36
N ALA A 34 -12.09 5.04 -1.49
CA ALA A 34 -12.08 5.72 -2.78
C ALA A 34 -11.16 5.03 -3.81
N LEU A 35 -10.05 4.43 -3.37
CA LEU A 35 -9.14 3.65 -4.21
C LEU A 35 -9.83 2.39 -4.74
N LEU A 36 -10.49 1.61 -3.88
CA LEU A 36 -11.22 0.39 -4.25
C LEU A 36 -12.43 0.68 -5.16
N GLU A 37 -13.11 1.81 -4.94
CA GLU A 37 -14.21 2.29 -5.79
C GLU A 37 -13.74 2.86 -7.14
N GLY A 38 -12.43 2.95 -7.39
CA GLY A 38 -11.88 3.52 -8.62
C GLY A 38 -11.89 5.05 -8.69
N HIS A 39 -12.24 5.73 -7.60
CA HIS A 39 -12.21 7.19 -7.47
C HIS A 39 -10.80 7.72 -7.21
N TYR A 40 -9.84 7.43 -8.09
CA TYR A 40 -8.41 7.67 -7.87
C TYR A 40 -8.05 9.14 -7.58
N GLN A 41 -8.74 10.10 -8.21
CA GLN A 41 -8.50 11.53 -7.92
C GLN A 41 -8.95 11.94 -6.51
N ARG A 42 -10.00 11.30 -5.97
CA ARG A 42 -10.44 11.51 -4.60
C ARG A 42 -9.47 10.85 -3.62
N ALA A 43 -9.09 9.60 -3.89
CA ALA A 43 -8.09 8.88 -3.11
C ALA A 43 -6.76 9.66 -3.05
N LEU A 44 -6.33 10.25 -4.17
CA LEU A 44 -5.10 11.04 -4.24
C LEU A 44 -5.12 12.19 -3.24
N ARG A 45 -6.19 12.98 -3.21
CA ARG A 45 -6.33 14.11 -2.28
C ARG A 45 -6.32 13.64 -0.83
N LEU A 46 -7.08 12.59 -0.51
CA LEU A 46 -7.14 12.04 0.85
C LEU A 46 -5.78 11.54 1.34
N PHE A 47 -5.02 10.85 0.49
CA PHE A 47 -3.68 10.41 0.86
C PHE A 47 -2.66 11.55 0.92
N GLN A 48 -2.83 12.62 0.13
CA GLN A 48 -2.00 13.83 0.27
C GLN A 48 -2.25 14.52 1.62
N ASP A 49 -3.52 14.67 2.00
CA ASP A 49 -3.91 15.27 3.27
C ASP A 49 -3.40 14.42 4.45
N ALA A 50 -3.59 13.09 4.38
CA ALA A 50 -3.06 12.16 5.39
C ALA A 50 -1.53 12.22 5.52
N GLU A 51 -0.79 12.30 4.40
CA GLU A 51 0.68 12.36 4.40
C GLU A 51 1.18 13.67 5.02
N GLN A 52 0.44 14.77 4.84
CA GLN A 52 0.75 16.05 5.45
C GLN A 52 0.51 16.03 6.97
N ILE A 53 -0.52 15.32 7.42
CA ILE A 53 -0.90 15.23 8.83
C ILE A 53 0.03 14.29 9.60
N ASP A 54 0.22 13.07 9.11
CA ASP A 54 1.09 12.07 9.72
C ASP A 54 1.79 11.22 8.63
N PRO A 55 2.98 11.63 8.18
CA PRO A 55 3.76 10.90 7.18
C PRO A 55 4.34 9.58 7.69
N THR A 56 4.15 9.27 8.99
CA THR A 56 4.60 8.03 9.63
C THR A 56 3.46 7.08 9.93
N TYR A 57 2.22 7.49 9.65
CA TYR A 57 1.06 6.63 9.85
C TYR A 57 1.17 5.37 8.98
N VAL A 58 0.86 4.24 9.61
CA VAL A 58 0.86 2.92 8.97
C VAL A 58 -0.49 2.29 9.21
N TYR A 59 -1.19 2.00 8.12
CA TYR A 59 -2.43 1.26 8.13
C TYR A 59 -2.17 -0.25 8.24
N GLY A 60 -3.08 -0.96 8.91
CA GLY A 60 -3.07 -2.42 9.02
C GLY A 60 -2.06 -2.97 10.03
N THR A 61 -2.34 -4.19 10.53
CA THR A 61 -1.42 -4.96 11.39
C THR A 61 -0.69 -6.01 10.57
N GLU A 62 -1.42 -6.76 9.75
CA GLU A 62 -0.89 -7.89 8.97
C GLU A 62 -0.23 -7.41 7.68
N LEU A 63 -0.98 -6.66 6.86
CA LEU A 63 -0.43 -5.96 5.70
C LEU A 63 -0.24 -4.48 6.03
N ARG A 64 0.97 -4.16 6.49
CA ARG A 64 1.33 -2.79 6.87
C ARG A 64 1.55 -1.91 5.64
N GLY A 65 0.66 -0.96 5.41
CA GLY A 65 0.75 0.05 4.35
C GLY A 65 0.95 1.45 4.92
N GLY A 66 2.14 2.04 4.72
CA GLY A 66 2.39 3.43 5.12
C GLY A 66 1.65 4.44 4.23
N VAL A 67 1.34 5.63 4.74
CA VAL A 67 0.64 6.66 3.93
C VAL A 67 1.38 7.00 2.63
N SER A 68 2.71 7.11 2.68
CA SER A 68 3.54 7.34 1.49
C SER A 68 3.39 6.23 0.43
N SER A 69 3.14 4.99 0.85
CA SER A 69 2.86 3.87 -0.05
C SER A 69 1.54 4.09 -0.79
N TYR A 70 0.47 4.37 -0.05
CA TYR A 70 -0.85 4.68 -0.61
C TYR A 70 -0.83 5.88 -1.56
N LEU A 71 -0.16 6.95 -1.16
CA LEU A 71 0.02 8.14 -1.98
C LEU A 71 0.73 7.81 -3.30
N GLY A 72 1.82 7.04 -3.25
CA GLY A 72 2.56 6.65 -4.45
C GLY A 72 1.83 5.73 -5.40
N ARG A 73 1.13 4.72 -4.85
CA ARG A 73 0.26 3.83 -5.61
C ARG A 73 -0.82 4.64 -6.34
N THR A 74 -1.41 5.61 -5.64
CA THR A 74 -2.47 6.43 -6.23
C THR A 74 -1.95 7.43 -7.26
N GLN A 75 -0.78 8.03 -7.02
CA GLN A 75 -0.10 8.86 -8.02
C GLN A 75 0.19 8.09 -9.31
N TYR A 76 0.60 6.81 -9.20
CA TYR A 76 0.75 5.94 -10.35
C TYR A 76 -0.58 5.77 -11.10
N LEU A 77 -1.66 5.43 -10.38
CA LEU A 77 -2.99 5.19 -10.96
C LEU A 77 -3.58 6.44 -11.62
N THR A 78 -3.17 7.63 -11.18
CA THR A 78 -3.55 8.91 -11.81
C THR A 78 -2.58 9.37 -12.91
N GLY A 79 -1.57 8.56 -13.29
CA GLY A 79 -0.60 8.88 -14.34
C GLY A 79 0.54 9.82 -13.92
N ASN A 80 0.64 10.17 -12.64
CA ASN A 80 1.67 11.06 -12.09
C ASN A 80 2.96 10.27 -11.80
N TYR A 81 3.54 9.65 -12.82
CA TYR A 81 4.61 8.67 -12.66
C TYR A 81 5.90 9.23 -12.05
N THR A 82 6.26 10.48 -12.35
CA THR A 82 7.44 11.12 -11.78
C THR A 82 7.33 11.27 -10.26
N GLN A 83 6.17 11.73 -9.79
CA GLN A 83 5.87 11.88 -8.36
C GLN A 83 5.74 10.51 -7.69
N ALA A 84 5.06 9.57 -8.35
CA ALA A 84 4.91 8.19 -7.86
C ALA A 84 6.27 7.56 -7.58
N ARG A 85 7.24 7.72 -8.48
CA ARG A 85 8.60 7.20 -8.28
C ARG A 85 9.21 7.73 -6.99
N GLN A 86 9.22 9.05 -6.82
CA GLN A 86 9.83 9.72 -5.67
C GLN A 86 9.21 9.26 -4.35
N ILE A 87 7.88 9.23 -4.28
CA ILE A 87 7.20 8.88 -3.03
C ILE A 87 7.26 7.36 -2.74
N LEU A 88 7.29 6.50 -3.76
CA LEU A 88 7.44 5.06 -3.57
C LEU A 88 8.88 4.69 -3.15
N GLU A 89 9.89 5.37 -3.69
CA GLU A 89 11.27 5.27 -3.21
C GLU A 89 11.36 5.70 -1.72
N LYS A 90 10.68 6.79 -1.34
CA LYS A 90 10.55 7.21 0.06
C LYS A 90 9.88 6.12 0.91
N ALA A 91 8.72 5.62 0.49
CA ALA A 91 7.97 4.60 1.22
C ALA A 91 8.82 3.34 1.48
N LEU A 92 9.58 2.89 0.48
CA LEU A 92 10.47 1.73 0.61
C LEU A 92 11.71 1.99 1.46
N SER A 93 12.16 3.24 1.57
CA SER A 93 13.24 3.61 2.47
C SER A 93 12.83 3.52 3.95
N GLN A 94 11.56 3.83 4.23
CA GLN A 94 10.94 3.71 5.56
C GLN A 94 10.53 2.25 5.86
N HIS A 95 9.94 1.57 4.87
CA HIS A 95 9.38 0.23 5.01
C HIS A 95 9.83 -0.69 3.87
N LYS A 96 11.03 -1.26 4.00
CA LYS A 96 11.62 -2.14 2.97
C LYS A 96 10.80 -3.40 2.69
N SER A 97 9.93 -3.84 3.60
CA SER A 97 9.10 -5.02 3.43
C SER A 97 7.79 -4.75 2.67
N ASP A 98 7.47 -3.49 2.34
CA ASP A 98 6.25 -3.17 1.59
C ASP A 98 6.39 -3.62 0.12
N ASN A 99 5.89 -4.83 -0.15
CA ASN A 99 5.98 -5.45 -1.45
C ASN A 99 4.99 -4.87 -2.46
N VAL A 100 3.90 -4.23 -1.98
CA VAL A 100 2.94 -3.54 -2.84
C VAL A 100 3.53 -2.21 -3.32
N ALA A 101 4.15 -1.43 -2.44
CA ALA A 101 4.92 -0.25 -2.84
C ALA A 101 6.03 -0.62 -3.84
N ARG A 102 6.73 -1.74 -3.61
CA ARG A 102 7.77 -2.23 -4.52
C ARG A 102 7.21 -2.60 -5.90
N LEU A 103 6.07 -3.28 -5.94
CA LEU A 103 5.38 -3.59 -7.20
C LEU A 103 5.07 -2.30 -7.97
N TYR A 104 4.41 -1.33 -7.32
CA TYR A 104 4.07 -0.05 -7.95
C TYR A 104 5.29 0.77 -8.35
N LEU A 105 6.42 0.70 -7.61
CA LEU A 105 7.66 1.33 -8.04
C LEU A 105 8.15 0.71 -9.34
N GLY A 106 8.09 -0.62 -9.46
CA GLY A 106 8.45 -1.32 -10.68
C GLY A 106 7.55 -0.94 -11.86
N LEU A 107 6.23 -0.90 -11.65
CA LEU A 107 5.29 -0.44 -12.67
C LEU A 107 5.56 1.00 -13.09
N THR A 108 5.87 1.88 -12.13
CA THR A 108 6.20 3.29 -12.37
C THR A 108 7.46 3.42 -13.22
N LEU A 109 8.54 2.73 -12.84
CA LEU A 109 9.80 2.73 -13.60
C LEU A 109 9.62 2.19 -15.02
N TYR A 110 8.80 1.14 -15.17
CA TYR A 110 8.45 0.58 -16.46
C TYR A 110 7.72 1.61 -17.35
N ARG A 111 6.76 2.36 -16.80
CA ARG A 111 6.05 3.46 -17.49
C ARG A 111 6.96 4.63 -17.85
N LEU A 112 7.96 4.91 -17.01
CA LEU A 112 8.98 5.95 -17.26
C LEU A 112 10.08 5.52 -18.25
N GLY A 113 10.03 4.28 -18.75
CA GLY A 113 10.97 3.76 -19.75
C GLY A 113 12.20 3.05 -19.18
N ASP A 114 12.39 3.03 -17.85
CA ASP A 114 13.43 2.20 -17.23
C ASP A 114 12.91 0.76 -17.06
N GLN A 115 12.80 0.05 -18.19
CA GLN A 115 12.25 -1.29 -18.23
C GLN A 115 13.07 -2.28 -17.40
N LYS A 116 14.41 -2.13 -17.36
CA LYS A 116 15.27 -3.04 -16.60
C LYS A 116 15.01 -2.92 -15.11
N ALA A 117 15.02 -1.70 -14.56
CA ALA A 117 14.71 -1.49 -13.15
C ALA A 117 13.23 -1.78 -12.84
N GLY A 118 12.34 -1.48 -13.76
CA GLY A 118 10.91 -1.77 -13.67
C GLY A 118 10.63 -3.26 -13.49
N LEU A 119 11.14 -4.10 -14.39
CA LEU A 119 11.00 -5.55 -14.33
C LEU A 119 11.59 -6.15 -13.06
N ALA A 120 12.78 -5.70 -12.65
CA ALA A 120 13.40 -6.17 -11.41
C ALA A 120 12.54 -5.87 -10.17
N ASN A 121 11.92 -4.69 -10.10
CA ASN A 121 11.05 -4.32 -8.98
C ASN A 121 9.68 -5.01 -9.05
N ILE A 122 9.09 -5.16 -10.25
CA ILE A 122 7.84 -5.93 -10.44
C ILE A 122 8.05 -7.36 -9.96
N GLN A 123 9.11 -8.04 -10.42
CA GLN A 123 9.43 -9.40 -10.03
C GLN A 123 9.60 -9.53 -8.51
N ARG A 124 10.37 -8.62 -7.89
CA ARG A 124 10.60 -8.65 -6.43
C ARG A 124 9.33 -8.34 -5.64
N GLY A 125 8.49 -7.41 -6.10
CA GLY A 125 7.20 -7.08 -5.48
C GLY A 125 6.26 -8.29 -5.52
N MET A 126 6.07 -8.87 -6.70
CA MET A 126 5.27 -10.08 -6.91
C MET A 126 5.77 -11.25 -6.05
N GLN A 127 7.07 -11.54 -6.06
CA GLN A 127 7.64 -12.61 -5.24
C GLN A 127 7.42 -12.37 -3.74
N GLY A 128 7.57 -11.12 -3.29
CA GLY A 128 7.36 -10.76 -1.90
C GLY A 128 5.89 -10.94 -1.46
N ILE A 129 4.94 -10.52 -2.30
CA ILE A 129 3.50 -10.72 -2.05
C ILE A 129 3.18 -12.22 -2.03
N TYR A 130 3.68 -12.99 -3.00
CA TYR A 130 3.49 -14.43 -3.05
C TYR A 130 4.01 -15.12 -1.79
N ASN A 131 5.24 -14.79 -1.37
CA ASN A 131 5.86 -15.38 -0.18
C ASN A 131 5.07 -15.05 1.09
N TRP A 132 4.57 -13.83 1.19
CA TRP A 132 3.75 -13.40 2.32
C TRP A 132 2.41 -14.14 2.36
N LEU A 133 1.69 -14.24 1.24
CA LEU A 133 0.46 -15.03 1.14
C LEU A 133 0.69 -16.50 1.51
N GLN A 134 1.76 -17.11 0.99
CA GLN A 134 2.15 -18.48 1.36
C GLN A 134 2.43 -18.62 2.86
N TYR A 135 3.13 -17.65 3.44
CA TYR A 135 3.45 -17.64 4.86
C TYR A 135 2.18 -17.59 5.72
N ILE A 136 1.24 -16.70 5.42
CA ILE A 136 0.01 -16.57 6.22
C ILE A 136 -0.93 -17.75 6.03
N ASN A 137 -1.11 -18.23 4.80
CA ASN A 137 -1.93 -19.40 4.50
C ASN A 137 -1.34 -20.70 5.11
N THR A 138 -0.06 -20.73 5.46
CA THR A 138 0.59 -21.89 6.10
C THR A 138 0.57 -21.78 7.63
N ASN A 139 1.06 -20.67 8.16
CA ASN A 139 1.33 -20.51 9.59
C ASN A 139 0.13 -19.98 10.37
N PHE A 140 -0.75 -19.23 9.71
CA PHE A 140 -1.97 -18.65 10.29
C PHE A 140 -3.24 -19.24 9.66
N ARG A 141 -3.13 -20.46 9.12
CA ARG A 141 -4.21 -21.13 8.36
C ARG A 141 -5.49 -21.37 9.16
N PHE A 142 -5.38 -21.43 10.49
CA PHE A 142 -6.53 -21.64 11.37
C PHE A 142 -7.05 -20.33 11.98
N ASP A 143 -6.36 -19.22 11.71
CA ASP A 143 -6.72 -17.88 12.16
C ASP A 143 -7.19 -17.07 10.94
N PHE A 144 -6.57 -15.92 10.66
CA PHE A 144 -6.89 -15.06 9.52
C PHE A 144 -6.34 -15.55 8.18
N GLY A 145 -5.31 -16.40 8.20
CA GLY A 145 -4.57 -16.77 6.98
C GLY A 145 -5.40 -17.57 5.97
N LYS A 146 -6.49 -18.21 6.38
CA LYS A 146 -7.43 -18.92 5.47
C LYS A 146 -8.30 -17.97 4.65
N ASP A 147 -8.52 -16.75 5.13
CA ASP A 147 -9.44 -15.79 4.53
C ASP A 147 -8.76 -14.94 3.44
N TRP A 148 -7.45 -15.13 3.24
CA TRP A 148 -6.64 -14.45 2.23
C TRP A 148 -6.34 -15.37 1.06
N ASP A 149 -6.70 -14.94 -0.15
CA ASP A 149 -6.47 -15.68 -1.40
C ASP A 149 -6.94 -17.15 -1.31
N GLU A 150 -8.13 -17.36 -0.76
CA GLU A 150 -8.70 -18.68 -0.46
C GLU A 150 -8.66 -19.62 -1.68
N ASN A 151 -9.05 -19.08 -2.84
CA ASN A 151 -9.07 -19.82 -4.11
C ASN A 151 -7.72 -19.87 -4.83
N GLY A 152 -6.67 -19.28 -4.27
CA GLY A 152 -5.32 -19.26 -4.86
C GLY A 152 -5.20 -18.46 -6.16
N THR A 153 -6.18 -17.60 -6.47
CA THR A 153 -6.22 -16.82 -7.72
C THR A 153 -5.08 -15.80 -7.78
N ILE A 154 -4.81 -15.10 -6.67
CA ILE A 154 -3.73 -14.12 -6.58
C ILE A 154 -2.38 -14.82 -6.72
N ARG A 155 -2.13 -15.87 -5.94
CA ARG A 155 -0.87 -16.63 -6.03
C ARG A 155 -0.70 -17.31 -7.38
N GLY A 156 -1.78 -17.76 -8.01
CA GLY A 156 -1.79 -18.32 -9.36
C GLY A 156 -1.37 -17.29 -10.41
N GLY A 157 -1.99 -16.11 -10.40
CA GLY A 157 -1.64 -15.00 -11.29
C GLY A 157 -0.17 -14.58 -11.15
N ILE A 158 0.30 -14.41 -9.91
CA ILE A 158 1.72 -14.09 -9.64
C ILE A 158 2.66 -15.14 -10.25
N LYS A 159 2.36 -16.44 -10.10
CA LYS A 159 3.19 -17.51 -10.70
C LYS A 159 3.26 -17.38 -12.22
N SER A 160 2.14 -17.09 -12.88
CA SER A 160 2.07 -16.88 -14.33
C SER A 160 2.92 -15.68 -14.77
N ASP A 161 2.83 -14.56 -14.06
CA ASP A 161 3.62 -13.36 -14.37
C ASP A 161 5.12 -13.57 -14.15
N LEU A 162 5.49 -14.23 -13.05
CA LEU A 162 6.88 -14.56 -12.77
C LEU A 162 7.46 -15.52 -13.82
N ALA A 163 6.66 -16.47 -14.32
CA ALA A 163 7.05 -17.35 -15.42
C ALA A 163 7.24 -16.55 -16.73
N MET A 164 6.35 -15.59 -17.01
CA MET A 164 6.46 -14.70 -18.16
C MET A 164 7.77 -13.89 -18.10
N ILE A 165 8.06 -13.25 -16.97
CA ILE A 165 9.31 -12.50 -16.74
C ILE A 165 10.53 -13.41 -16.92
N SER A 166 10.52 -14.59 -16.30
CA SER A 166 11.66 -15.52 -16.32
C SER A 166 11.93 -16.08 -17.73
N SER A 167 10.90 -16.20 -18.56
CA SER A 167 11.04 -16.65 -19.96
C SER A 167 11.70 -15.61 -20.88
N GLY A 168 11.75 -14.34 -20.46
CA GLY A 168 12.17 -13.21 -21.30
C GLY A 168 11.15 -12.81 -22.38
N LYS A 169 10.09 -13.59 -22.61
CA LYS A 169 9.01 -13.30 -23.57
C LYS A 169 7.94 -12.42 -22.94
N ILE A 170 8.33 -11.20 -22.61
CA ILE A 170 7.50 -10.31 -21.80
C ILE A 170 6.42 -9.64 -22.65
N ASN A 171 5.16 -9.89 -22.30
CA ASN A 171 4.03 -9.11 -22.76
C ASN A 171 3.84 -7.90 -21.84
N GLY A 172 4.44 -6.77 -22.19
CA GLY A 172 4.45 -5.56 -21.35
C GLY A 172 3.06 -5.03 -20.95
N PRO A 173 2.12 -4.84 -21.90
CA PRO A 173 0.76 -4.41 -21.57
C PRO A 173 0.06 -5.36 -20.59
N GLN A 174 0.19 -6.66 -20.81
CA GLN A 174 -0.37 -7.67 -19.91
C GLN A 174 0.27 -7.61 -18.53
N LEU A 175 1.61 -7.65 -18.44
CA LEU A 175 2.33 -7.63 -17.16
C LEU A 175 1.94 -6.43 -16.30
N VAL A 176 1.72 -5.28 -16.93
CA VAL A 176 1.30 -4.09 -16.19
C VAL A 176 -0.15 -4.18 -15.74
N ALA A 177 -1.07 -4.61 -16.61
CA ALA A 177 -2.45 -4.82 -16.21
C ALA A 177 -2.57 -5.84 -15.07
N ASP A 178 -1.76 -6.90 -15.10
CA ASP A 178 -1.72 -7.94 -14.07
C ASP A 178 -1.11 -7.39 -12.76
N GLY A 179 -0.06 -6.57 -12.84
CA GLY A 179 0.50 -5.86 -11.67
C GLY A 179 -0.47 -4.85 -11.04
N GLU A 180 -1.21 -4.09 -11.84
CA GLU A 180 -2.25 -3.17 -11.36
C GLU A 180 -3.36 -3.94 -10.65
N ARG A 181 -3.85 -5.03 -11.28
CA ARG A 181 -4.88 -5.90 -10.69
C ARG A 181 -4.40 -6.54 -9.40
N LEU A 182 -3.16 -7.02 -9.35
CA LEU A 182 -2.56 -7.57 -8.14
C LEU A 182 -2.53 -6.55 -7.01
N GLY A 183 -2.10 -5.32 -7.30
CA GLY A 183 -2.01 -4.25 -6.32
C GLY A 183 -3.35 -3.79 -5.74
N ILE A 184 -4.43 -3.84 -6.53
CA ILE A 184 -5.80 -3.59 -6.06
C ILE A 184 -6.39 -4.83 -5.37
N GLY A 185 -6.14 -6.03 -5.89
CA GLY A 185 -6.62 -7.27 -5.29
C GLY A 185 -6.13 -7.47 -3.86
N ILE A 186 -4.84 -7.19 -3.59
CA ILE A 186 -4.31 -7.22 -2.22
C ILE A 186 -4.99 -6.19 -1.30
N GLU A 187 -5.37 -5.03 -1.83
CA GLU A 187 -6.10 -4.03 -1.07
C GLU A 187 -7.53 -4.49 -0.72
N GLN A 188 -8.16 -5.20 -1.65
CA GLN A 188 -9.49 -5.76 -1.47
C GLN A 188 -9.49 -6.86 -0.41
N GLU A 189 -8.51 -7.78 -0.44
CA GLU A 189 -8.37 -8.84 0.56
C GLU A 189 -8.19 -8.27 1.98
N GLU A 190 -7.35 -7.23 2.14
CA GLU A 190 -7.20 -6.51 3.42
C GLU A 190 -8.53 -5.88 3.88
N ASN A 191 -9.28 -5.30 2.96
CA ASN A 191 -10.57 -4.70 3.27
C ASN A 191 -11.61 -5.74 3.68
N ASP A 192 -11.69 -6.85 2.97
CA ASP A 192 -12.65 -7.92 3.22
C ASP A 192 -12.38 -8.59 4.57
N PHE A 193 -11.10 -8.88 4.87
CA PHE A 193 -10.67 -9.38 6.16
C PHE A 193 -11.13 -8.47 7.31
N ARG A 194 -10.92 -7.15 7.18
CA ARG A 194 -11.28 -6.21 8.25
C ARG A 194 -12.79 -6.01 8.41
N ILE A 195 -13.55 -6.04 7.32
CA ILE A 195 -15.01 -5.99 7.41
C ILE A 195 -15.55 -7.23 8.11
N GLN A 196 -14.94 -8.40 7.90
CA GLN A 196 -15.31 -9.63 8.59
C GLN A 196 -14.96 -9.59 10.07
N ASP A 197 -13.74 -9.17 10.43
CA ASP A 197 -13.27 -9.05 11.82
C ASP A 197 -14.14 -8.08 12.65
N LEU A 198 -14.57 -6.96 12.07
CA LEU A 198 -15.48 -6.00 12.72
C LEU A 198 -16.91 -6.54 12.94
N ARG A 199 -17.28 -7.65 12.29
CA ARG A 199 -18.62 -8.26 12.38
C ARG A 199 -18.69 -9.50 13.27
N SER A 200 -17.54 -10.08 13.63
CA SER A 200 -17.42 -11.21 14.56
C SER A 200 -17.38 -10.78 16.02
#